data_AF-D5AFL5-F1
#
_entry.id   AF-D5AFL5-F1
#
_cell.length_a   1.000
_cell.length_b   1.000
_cell.length_c   1.000
_cell.angle_alpha   90.00
_cell.angle_beta   90.00
_cell.angle_gamma   90.00
#
_symmetry.space_group_name_H-M   'P 1'
#
loop_
_entity.id
_entity.type
_entity.pdbx_description
1 polymer ?
#
loop_
_entity_poly.entity_id
_entity_poly.type
_entity_poly.pdbx_seq_one_letter_code
_entity_poly.pdbx_strand_id
1 'polypeptide(L)'
;MTDAEKESAKKAVDADAKAATDAIDASTSPVEAQSAEDKGVGAIAKDILDAAKQDAKNKIAKEAESAKSVIDSNPNLTDAAKEAAKSEIDKAVEEAIVLINGVRTYQELEKIKLPMAALIKPAAKVTPVVDPNNLTEKEIARIKAFLKENNNLP
;
A
#
# COMPACT_ATOMS: atom_id res chain seq x y z
N MET A 1 9.37 -1.44 7.43
CA MET A 1 9.81 -0.40 8.39
C MET A 1 11.24 0.01 8.11
N THR A 2 11.53 1.30 8.25
CA THR A 2 12.89 1.85 8.36
C THR A 2 13.52 1.41 9.69
N ASP A 3 14.85 1.53 9.81
CA ASP A 3 15.53 1.14 11.04
C ASP A 3 15.15 2.05 12.22
N ALA A 4 14.89 3.34 11.97
CA ALA A 4 14.40 4.27 12.99
C ALA A 4 13.01 3.88 13.52
N GLU A 5 12.10 3.42 12.66
CA GLU A 5 10.78 2.96 13.09
C GLU A 5 10.86 1.63 13.87
N LYS A 6 11.73 0.70 13.47
CA LYS A 6 11.96 -0.54 14.22
C LYS A 6 12.51 -0.25 15.62
N GLU A 7 13.49 0.65 15.70
CA GLU A 7 14.07 1.05 16.97
C GLU A 7 13.05 1.74 17.89
N SER A 8 12.19 2.58 17.32
CA SER A 8 11.10 3.22 18.06
C SER A 8 10.10 2.20 18.60
N ALA A 9 9.69 1.23 17.78
CA ALA A 9 8.81 0.14 18.21
C ALA A 9 9.46 -0.73 19.30
N LYS A 10 10.75 -1.03 19.16
CA LYS A 10 11.51 -1.78 20.18
C LYS A 10 11.56 -1.02 21.51
N LYS A 11 11.83 0.28 21.49
CA LYS A 11 11.86 1.10 22.70
C LYS A 11 10.51 1.16 23.42
N ALA A 12 9.40 1.21 22.67
CA ALA A 12 8.07 1.21 23.23
C ALA A 12 7.79 -0.12 23.97
N VAL A 13 8.05 -1.25 23.31
CA VAL A 13 7.93 -2.59 23.91
C VAL A 13 8.84 -2.76 25.12
N ASP A 14 10.11 -2.34 25.03
CA ASP A 14 11.07 -2.45 26.14
C ASP A 14 10.62 -1.58 27.34
N ALA A 15 10.02 -0.41 27.09
CA ALA A 15 9.48 0.47 28.14
C ALA A 15 8.25 -0.14 28.82
N ASP A 16 7.30 -0.68 28.05
CA ASP A 16 6.10 -1.32 28.59
C ASP A 16 6.44 -2.61 29.34
N ALA A 17 7.39 -3.40 28.84
CA ALA A 17 7.89 -4.58 29.54
C ALA A 17 8.54 -4.20 30.89
N LYS A 18 9.32 -3.11 30.92
CA LYS A 18 9.89 -2.60 32.16
C LYS A 18 8.80 -2.11 33.13
N ALA A 19 7.84 -1.33 32.66
CA ALA A 19 6.74 -0.82 33.49
C ALA A 19 5.90 -1.96 34.08
N ALA A 20 5.64 -3.01 33.30
CA ALA A 20 4.95 -4.21 33.78
C ALA A 20 5.76 -4.93 34.87
N THR A 21 7.06 -5.11 34.64
CA THR A 21 7.97 -5.74 35.62
C THR A 21 8.01 -4.95 36.93
N ASP A 22 8.19 -3.63 36.86
CA ASP A 22 8.22 -2.76 38.04
C ASP A 22 6.88 -2.82 38.83
N ALA A 23 5.74 -2.92 38.13
CA ALA A 23 4.42 -3.04 38.75
C ALA A 23 4.20 -4.41 39.41
N ILE A 24 4.71 -5.49 38.81
CA ILE A 24 4.67 -6.84 39.39
C ILE A 24 5.54 -6.87 40.65
N ASP A 25 6.76 -6.33 40.60
CA ASP A 25 7.67 -6.29 41.75
C ASP A 25 7.11 -5.47 42.93
N ALA A 26 6.32 -4.42 42.63
CA ALA A 26 5.65 -3.60 43.64
C ALA A 26 4.36 -4.23 44.20
N SER A 27 3.88 -5.33 43.63
CA SER A 27 2.62 -5.95 44.04
C SER A 27 2.75 -6.63 45.40
N THR A 28 1.71 -6.48 46.24
CA THR A 28 1.68 -7.05 47.59
C THR A 28 0.84 -8.31 47.69
N SER A 29 0.20 -8.71 46.59
CA SER A 29 -0.60 -9.92 46.50
C SER A 29 -0.52 -10.54 45.10
N PRO A 30 -0.84 -11.84 44.98
CA PRO A 30 -0.93 -12.51 43.68
C PRO A 30 -1.95 -11.87 42.72
N VAL A 31 -3.05 -11.31 43.25
CA VAL A 31 -4.11 -10.69 42.43
C VAL A 31 -3.61 -9.37 41.83
N GLU A 32 -2.87 -8.57 42.60
CA GLU A 32 -2.25 -7.34 42.10
C GLU A 32 -1.20 -7.65 41.03
N ALA A 33 -0.36 -8.66 41.27
CA ALA A 33 0.65 -9.10 40.32
C ALA A 33 0.01 -9.57 38.99
N GLN A 34 -1.07 -10.36 39.05
CA GLN A 34 -1.80 -10.78 37.84
C GLN A 34 -2.39 -9.58 37.10
N SER A 35 -2.96 -8.60 37.80
CA SER A 35 -3.50 -7.41 37.15
C SER A 35 -2.41 -6.56 36.47
N ALA A 36 -1.21 -6.50 37.06
CA ALA A 36 -0.06 -5.83 36.46
C ALA A 36 0.44 -6.58 35.22
N GLU A 37 0.51 -7.92 35.27
CA GLU A 37 0.83 -8.77 34.13
C GLU A 37 -0.15 -8.55 32.97
N ASP A 38 -1.46 -8.66 33.22
CA ASP A 38 -2.49 -8.52 32.19
C ASP A 38 -2.43 -7.14 31.49
N LYS A 39 -2.18 -6.08 32.27
CA LYS A 39 -1.97 -4.72 31.73
C LYS A 39 -0.72 -4.64 30.87
N GLY A 40 0.39 -5.20 31.34
CA GLY A 40 1.66 -5.24 30.62
C GLY A 40 1.54 -5.97 29.28
N VAL A 41 0.93 -7.17 29.29
CA VAL A 41 0.64 -7.94 28.08
C VAL A 41 -0.26 -7.16 27.12
N GLY A 42 -1.30 -6.50 27.62
CA GLY A 42 -2.18 -5.67 26.81
C GLY A 42 -1.48 -4.49 26.15
N ALA A 43 -0.59 -3.81 26.88
CA ALA A 43 0.18 -2.67 26.37
C ALA A 43 1.18 -3.11 25.29
N ILE A 44 1.96 -4.16 25.56
CA ILE A 44 2.88 -4.76 24.58
C ILE A 44 2.12 -5.23 23.33
N ALA A 45 0.98 -5.91 23.48
CA ALA A 45 0.19 -6.37 22.34
C ALA A 45 -0.29 -5.20 21.46
N LYS A 46 -0.63 -4.07 22.08
CA LYS A 46 -1.00 -2.84 21.37
C LYS A 46 0.20 -2.25 20.59
N ASP A 47 1.36 -2.17 21.22
CA ASP A 47 2.57 -1.63 20.59
C ASP A 47 3.01 -2.47 19.38
N ILE A 48 2.98 -3.79 19.50
CA ILE A 48 3.32 -4.68 18.38
C ILE A 48 2.30 -4.49 17.24
N LEU A 49 0.99 -4.34 17.56
CA LEU A 49 -0.04 -4.08 16.55
C LEU A 49 0.18 -2.74 15.84
N ASP A 50 0.52 -1.69 16.58
CA ASP A 50 0.81 -0.37 16.02
C ASP A 50 2.04 -0.41 15.10
N ALA A 51 3.09 -1.15 15.47
CA ALA A 51 4.24 -1.40 14.61
C ALA A 51 3.84 -2.15 13.32
N ALA A 52 2.97 -3.16 13.41
CA ALA A 52 2.47 -3.89 12.25
C ALA A 52 1.62 -3.01 11.32
N LYS A 53 0.76 -2.15 11.87
CA LYS A 53 0.02 -1.13 11.09
C LYS A 53 0.97 -0.20 10.36
N GLN A 54 2.03 0.27 11.03
CA GLN A 54 3.02 1.15 10.42
C GLN A 54 3.78 0.45 9.28
N ASP A 55 4.15 -0.82 9.46
CA ASP A 55 4.77 -1.60 8.38
C ASP A 55 3.85 -1.77 7.17
N ALA A 56 2.55 -2.01 7.40
CA ALA A 56 1.56 -2.11 6.32
C ALA A 56 1.42 -0.79 5.53
N LYS A 57 1.36 0.36 6.22
CA LYS A 57 1.32 1.69 5.58
C LYS A 57 2.56 1.93 4.71
N ASN A 58 3.73 1.60 5.24
CA ASN A 58 5.00 1.76 4.51
C ASN A 58 5.08 0.90 3.25
N LYS A 59 4.57 -0.34 3.31
CA LYS A 59 4.48 -1.23 2.13
C LYS A 59 3.58 -0.63 1.06
N ILE A 60 2.40 -0.15 1.44
CA ILE A 60 1.45 0.51 0.52
C ILE A 60 2.08 1.75 -0.12
N ALA A 61 2.73 2.61 0.66
CA ALA A 61 3.39 3.81 0.13
C ALA A 61 4.45 3.45 -0.91
N LYS A 62 5.30 2.45 -0.63
CA LYS A 62 6.34 1.99 -1.56
C LYS A 62 5.77 1.39 -2.84
N GLU A 63 4.73 0.57 -2.71
CA GLU A 63 4.03 -0.01 -3.86
C GLU A 63 3.38 1.10 -4.72
N ALA A 64 2.80 2.11 -4.08
CA ALA A 64 2.17 3.23 -4.76
C ALA A 64 3.20 4.07 -5.52
N GLU A 65 4.33 4.40 -4.90
CA GLU A 65 5.46 5.07 -5.56
C GLU A 65 5.96 4.28 -6.77
N SER A 66 6.11 2.95 -6.63
CA SER A 66 6.53 2.09 -7.74
C SER A 66 5.51 2.10 -8.89
N ALA A 67 4.21 2.05 -8.59
CA ALA A 67 3.15 2.08 -9.59
C ALA A 67 3.11 3.44 -10.32
N LYS A 68 3.21 4.55 -9.59
CA LYS A 68 3.26 5.90 -10.17
C LYS A 68 4.48 6.09 -11.06
N SER A 69 5.65 5.58 -10.67
CA SER A 69 6.86 5.63 -11.49
C SER A 69 6.71 4.89 -12.82
N VAL A 70 6.03 3.73 -12.83
CA VAL A 70 5.70 2.99 -14.06
C VAL A 70 4.75 3.78 -14.96
N ILE A 71 3.74 4.46 -14.38
CA ILE A 71 2.81 5.32 -15.12
C ILE A 71 3.54 6.52 -15.75
N ASP A 72 4.36 7.22 -14.96
CA ASP A 72 5.09 8.40 -15.41
C ASP A 72 6.05 8.07 -16.57
N SER A 73 6.71 6.91 -16.48
CA SER A 73 7.66 6.43 -17.49
C SER A 73 7.00 5.86 -18.75
N ASN A 74 5.67 5.73 -18.80
CA ASN A 74 4.98 5.14 -19.94
C ASN A 74 4.82 6.17 -21.08
N PRO A 75 5.49 5.99 -22.24
CA PRO A 75 5.39 6.93 -23.36
C PRO A 75 4.07 6.80 -24.15
N ASN A 76 3.29 5.73 -23.92
CA ASN A 76 2.02 5.49 -24.62
C ASN A 76 0.83 6.15 -23.91
N LEU A 77 1.06 6.84 -22.79
CA LEU A 77 0.03 7.57 -22.04
C LEU A 77 0.22 9.08 -22.23
N THR A 78 -0.89 9.78 -22.42
CA THR A 78 -0.93 11.25 -22.35
C THR A 78 -0.73 11.71 -20.91
N ASP A 79 -0.28 12.94 -20.72
CA ASP A 79 -0.11 13.52 -19.37
C ASP A 79 -1.42 13.49 -18.58
N ALA A 80 -2.55 13.79 -19.22
CA ALA A 80 -3.86 13.71 -18.58
C ALA A 80 -4.21 12.27 -18.12
N ALA A 81 -3.88 11.25 -18.91
CA ALA A 81 -4.11 9.86 -18.53
C ALA A 81 -3.19 9.42 -17.38
N LYS A 82 -1.94 9.92 -17.35
CA LYS A 82 -1.01 9.67 -16.24
C LYS A 82 -1.50 10.30 -14.95
N GLU A 83 -1.91 11.56 -14.98
CA GLU A 83 -2.43 12.25 -13.80
C GLU A 83 -3.70 11.57 -13.26
N ALA A 84 -4.63 11.18 -14.12
CA ALA A 84 -5.83 10.46 -13.71
C ALA A 84 -5.50 9.13 -13.01
N ALA A 85 -4.59 8.33 -13.58
CA ALA A 85 -4.17 7.06 -12.98
C ALA A 85 -3.45 7.24 -11.64
N LYS A 86 -2.59 8.27 -11.51
CA LYS A 86 -1.92 8.57 -10.24
C LYS A 86 -2.91 9.02 -9.16
N SER A 87 -3.93 9.80 -9.54
CA SER A 87 -4.99 10.22 -8.61
C SER A 87 -5.83 9.04 -8.11
N GLU A 88 -6.12 8.05 -8.95
CA GLU A 88 -6.80 6.82 -8.52
C GLU A 88 -5.96 6.00 -7.54
N ILE A 89 -4.63 5.94 -7.75
CA ILE A 89 -3.70 5.32 -6.81
C ILE A 89 -3.74 6.05 -5.47
N ASP A 90 -3.66 7.39 -5.46
CA ASP A 90 -3.71 8.18 -4.22
C ASP A 90 -4.97 7.93 -3.41
N LYS A 91 -6.13 7.94 -4.07
CA LYS A 91 -7.41 7.64 -3.42
C LYS A 91 -7.42 6.24 -2.80
N ALA A 92 -6.92 5.24 -3.52
CA ALA A 92 -6.87 3.88 -3.00
C ALA A 92 -5.89 3.71 -1.83
N VAL A 93 -4.78 4.45 -1.83
CA VAL A 93 -3.84 4.51 -0.70
C VAL A 93 -4.51 5.12 0.52
N GLU A 94 -5.22 6.24 0.36
CA GLU A 94 -5.96 6.88 1.44
C GLU A 94 -7.01 5.95 2.05
N GLU A 95 -7.82 5.28 1.22
CA GLU A 95 -8.82 4.31 1.67
C GLU A 95 -8.18 3.15 2.45
N ALA A 96 -7.05 2.62 1.97
CA ALA A 96 -6.33 1.55 2.65
C ALA A 96 -5.75 2.00 4.00
N ILE A 97 -5.20 3.23 4.08
CA ILE A 97 -4.69 3.79 5.34
C ILE A 97 -5.82 3.96 6.37
N VAL A 98 -6.99 4.41 5.94
CA VAL A 98 -8.18 4.52 6.82
C VAL A 98 -8.56 3.14 7.38
N LEU A 99 -8.60 2.10 6.54
CA LEU A 99 -8.88 0.74 6.98
C LEU A 99 -7.83 0.24 7.98
N ILE A 100 -6.53 0.42 7.70
CA ILE A 100 -5.43 0.01 8.58
C ILE A 100 -5.53 0.68 9.96
N ASN A 101 -5.85 1.98 10.00
CA ASN A 101 -6.01 2.70 11.25
C ASN A 101 -7.16 2.13 12.10
N GLY A 102 -8.25 1.68 11.45
CA GLY A 102 -9.43 1.11 12.10
C GLY A 102 -9.25 -0.29 12.68
N VAL A 103 -8.17 -0.99 12.33
CA VAL A 103 -7.89 -2.36 12.80
C VAL A 103 -7.67 -2.42 14.31
N ARG A 104 -8.19 -3.47 14.94
CA ARG A 104 -8.02 -3.77 16.37
C ARG A 104 -7.24 -5.06 16.61
N THR A 105 -7.09 -5.91 15.59
CA THR A 105 -6.42 -7.20 15.73
C THR A 105 -5.51 -7.51 14.54
N TYR A 106 -4.52 -8.38 14.74
CA TYR A 106 -3.71 -8.91 13.65
C TYR A 106 -4.54 -9.61 12.57
N GLN A 107 -5.57 -10.33 12.98
CA GLN A 107 -6.47 -11.05 12.07
C GLN A 107 -7.23 -10.08 11.15
N GLU A 108 -7.63 -8.93 11.68
CA GLU A 108 -8.22 -7.86 10.86
C GLU A 108 -7.19 -7.24 9.93
N LEU A 109 -5.95 -7.01 10.40
CA LEU A 109 -4.86 -6.49 9.56
C LEU A 109 -4.56 -7.42 8.37
N GLU A 110 -4.47 -8.73 8.60
CA GLU A 110 -4.25 -9.74 7.55
C GLU A 110 -5.41 -9.81 6.55
N LYS A 111 -6.64 -9.57 7.01
CA LYS A 111 -7.84 -9.52 6.16
C LYS A 111 -7.94 -8.26 5.31
N ILE A 112 -7.17 -7.22 5.63
CA ILE A 112 -6.89 -6.12 4.68
C ILE A 112 -6.01 -6.71 3.58
N LYS A 113 -6.62 -7.54 2.74
CA LYS A 113 -6.04 -8.07 1.53
C LYS A 113 -5.84 -6.88 0.62
N LEU A 114 -4.59 -6.42 0.54
CA LEU A 114 -4.15 -5.21 -0.14
C LEU A 114 -4.96 -4.95 -1.42
N PRO A 115 -5.73 -3.84 -1.50
CA PRO A 115 -6.38 -3.43 -2.75
C PRO A 115 -5.35 -3.08 -3.85
N MET A 116 -4.07 -2.95 -3.51
CA MET A 116 -3.00 -2.64 -4.48
C MET A 116 -2.78 -3.72 -5.55
N ALA A 117 -2.96 -5.01 -5.25
CA ALA A 117 -2.93 -6.05 -6.28
C ALA A 117 -4.07 -5.89 -7.32
N ALA A 118 -5.13 -5.15 -7.00
CA ALA A 118 -6.18 -4.74 -7.94
C ALA A 118 -5.88 -3.42 -8.66
N LEU A 119 -5.05 -2.53 -8.07
CA LEU A 119 -4.54 -1.31 -8.73
C LEU A 119 -3.54 -1.64 -9.84
N ILE A 120 -2.81 -2.76 -9.70
CA ILE A 120 -1.96 -3.33 -10.74
C ILE A 120 -2.77 -4.33 -11.58
N LYS A 121 -3.95 -3.94 -12.08
CA LYS A 121 -4.40 -4.54 -13.35
C LYS A 121 -3.62 -3.85 -14.48
N PRO A 122 -3.12 -4.61 -15.46
CA PRO A 122 -2.19 -4.11 -16.46
C PRO A 122 -2.79 -2.91 -17.17
N ALA A 123 -1.94 -2.03 -17.67
CA ALA A 123 -2.22 -1.02 -18.67
C ALA A 123 -2.77 -1.61 -20.01
N ALA A 124 -3.74 -2.51 -19.94
CA ALA A 124 -4.34 -3.27 -21.02
C ALA A 124 -5.86 -3.21 -20.79
N LYS A 125 -6.58 -2.25 -21.37
CA LYS A 125 -6.59 -1.91 -22.78
C LYS A 125 -6.55 -0.39 -22.98
N VAL A 126 -5.39 0.15 -23.36
CA VAL A 126 -5.42 1.28 -24.28
C VAL A 126 -5.78 0.70 -25.65
N THR A 127 -7.03 0.84 -26.06
CA THR A 127 -7.24 1.10 -27.49
C THR A 127 -6.41 2.34 -27.79
N PRO A 128 -5.44 2.29 -28.74
CA PRO A 128 -4.68 3.48 -29.08
C PRO A 128 -5.68 4.62 -29.33
N VAL A 129 -5.52 5.74 -28.63
CA VAL A 129 -6.23 6.95 -29.02
C VAL A 129 -5.57 7.35 -30.33
N VAL A 130 -6.16 6.88 -31.42
CA VAL A 130 -5.80 7.26 -32.78
C VAL A 130 -6.28 8.70 -32.90
N ASP A 131 -5.48 9.68 -32.47
CA ASP A 131 -5.69 11.06 -32.89
C ASP A 131 -5.39 11.09 -34.39
N PRO A 132 -6.39 11.23 -35.28
CA PRO A 132 -6.18 11.17 -36.72
C PRO A 132 -5.21 12.25 -37.22
N ASN A 133 -5.00 13.31 -36.42
CA ASN A 133 -4.22 14.48 -36.79
C ASN A 133 -2.82 14.52 -36.16
N ASN A 134 -2.48 13.57 -35.28
CA ASN A 134 -1.19 13.55 -34.57
C ASN A 134 -0.53 12.16 -34.54
N LEU A 135 -0.68 11.40 -35.62
CA LEU A 135 -0.09 10.07 -35.76
C LEU A 135 1.41 10.15 -36.05
N THR A 136 2.19 9.30 -35.38
CA THR A 136 3.59 9.08 -35.74
C THR A 136 3.69 8.32 -37.08
N GLU A 137 4.80 8.48 -37.81
CA GLU A 137 5.01 7.79 -39.10
C GLU A 137 4.86 6.26 -38.98
N LYS A 138 5.27 5.69 -37.84
CA LYS A 138 5.17 4.25 -37.56
C LYS A 138 3.72 3.79 -37.39
N GLU A 139 2.86 4.63 -36.79
CA GLU A 139 1.44 4.36 -36.63
C GLU A 139 0.69 4.50 -37.96
N ILE A 140 1.02 5.53 -38.75
CA ILE A 140 0.51 5.69 -40.12
C ILE A 140 0.88 4.48 -40.97
N ALA A 141 2.13 4.00 -40.88
CA ALA A 141 2.59 2.82 -41.62
C ALA A 141 1.80 1.56 -41.25
N ARG A 142 1.51 1.37 -39.95
CA ARG A 142 0.72 0.24 -39.46
C ARG A 142 -0.75 0.31 -39.92
N ILE A 143 -1.36 1.48 -39.89
CA ILE A 143 -2.74 1.70 -40.37
C ILE A 143 -2.82 1.48 -41.89
N LYS A 144 -1.85 1.98 -42.66
CA LYS A 144 -1.79 1.76 -44.12
C LYS A 144 -1.61 0.29 -44.47
N ALA A 145 -0.78 -0.46 -43.74
CA ALA A 145 -0.62 -1.89 -43.94
C ALA A 145 -1.93 -2.64 -43.70
N PHE A 146 -2.62 -2.34 -42.59
CA PHE A 146 -3.91 -2.94 -42.24
C PHE A 146 -5.00 -2.64 -43.28
N LEU A 147 -5.09 -1.40 -43.78
CA LEU A 147 -6.05 -1.04 -44.82
C LEU A 147 -5.73 -1.73 -46.15
N LYS A 148 -4.44 -1.88 -46.51
CA LYS A 148 -4.05 -2.55 -47.75
C LYS A 148 -4.33 -4.05 -47.72
N GLU A 149 -4.16 -4.70 -46.57
CA GLU A 149 -4.55 -6.11 -46.38
C GLU A 149 -6.06 -6.30 -46.45
N ASN A 150 -6.86 -5.37 -45.90
CA ASN A 150 -8.33 -5.49 -45.91
C ASN A 150 -9.01 -4.96 -47.17
N ASN A 151 -8.35 -4.10 -47.96
CA ASN A 151 -8.84 -3.67 -49.28
C ASN A 151 -8.43 -4.60 -50.42
N ASN A 152 -7.76 -5.71 -50.12
CA ASN A 152 -7.49 -6.78 -51.09
C ASN A 152 -8.56 -7.89 -51.00
N LEU A 153 -9.81 -7.51 -50.73
CA LEU A 153 -10.96 -8.39 -50.94
C LEU A 153 -11.19 -8.54 -52.46
N PRO A 154 -11.39 -9.76 -52.99
CA PRO A 154 -11.81 -9.97 -54.37
C PRO A 154 -13.18 -9.35 -54.67
#